data_AF-A0AA36JRW1-F1
#
_entry.id   AF-A0AA36JRW1-F1
#
_cell.length_a   1.000
_cell.length_b   1.000
_cell.length_c   1.000
_cell.angle_alpha   90.00
_cell.angle_beta   90.00
_cell.angle_gamma   90.00
#
_symmetry.space_group_name_H-M   'P 1'
#
loop_
_entity.id
_entity.type
_entity.pdbx_description
1 polymer ?
#
loop_
_entity_poly.entity_id
_entity_poly.type
_entity_poly.pdbx_seq_one_letter_code
_entity_poly.pdbx_strand_id
1 'polypeptide(L)'
;MNMEELVEELERSQLTGEHLWRLNEAVFNVEEDALMPLSRRIFQLALRVRKDYQAGRFYKADRGEYLALLGTLQNQRCLTGRQGATLRAALAEALGAEAQEAPKAGNSEAKRRLQEQSKALAAQLAELKRLKGAVETFLTWQGPEPKAAAKAKAKEMAKKEKGKEKEPEASQPKAVKAGTSG
;
A
#
# COMPACT_ATOMS: atom_id res chain seq x y z
N MET A 1 15.03 17.28 29.42
CA MET A 1 13.60 17.57 29.26
C MET A 1 12.99 16.40 28.52
N ASN A 2 11.99 15.73 29.10
CA ASN A 2 11.32 14.64 28.39
C ASN A 2 10.28 15.20 27.38
N MET A 3 9.83 14.38 26.44
CA MET A 3 8.90 14.82 25.39
C MET A 3 7.56 15.31 25.96
N GLU A 4 7.11 14.73 27.06
CA GLU A 4 5.84 15.08 27.69
C GLU A 4 5.87 16.47 28.36
N GLU A 5 6.94 16.77 29.10
CA GLU A 5 7.24 18.10 29.66
C GLU A 5 7.30 19.14 28.54
N LEU A 6 7.93 18.79 27.41
CA LEU A 6 8.01 19.70 26.26
C LEU A 6 6.64 20.00 25.70
N VAL A 7 5.82 18.99 25.46
CA VAL A 7 4.45 19.19 24.97
C VAL A 7 3.63 20.03 25.96
N GLU A 8 3.75 19.79 27.27
CA GLU A 8 3.08 20.57 28.30
C GLU A 8 3.50 22.04 28.33
N GLU A 9 4.80 22.31 28.23
CA GLU A 9 5.33 23.67 28.17
C GLU A 9 4.77 24.39 26.94
N LEU A 10 4.83 23.76 25.77
CA LEU A 10 4.38 24.34 24.51
C LEU A 10 2.87 24.59 24.46
N GLU A 11 2.07 23.75 25.13
CA GLU A 11 0.63 23.97 25.26
C GLU A 11 0.31 25.24 26.05
N ARG A 12 1.13 25.60 27.03
CA ARG A 12 0.93 26.77 27.91
C ARG A 12 1.60 28.04 27.38
N SER A 13 2.67 27.91 26.62
CA SER A 13 3.48 29.02 26.13
C SER A 13 2.93 29.67 24.84
N GLN A 14 3.42 30.87 24.53
CA GLN A 14 3.32 31.41 23.17
C GLN A 14 4.37 30.75 22.29
N LEU A 15 3.95 30.20 21.15
CA LEU A 15 4.83 29.44 20.27
C LEU A 15 5.74 30.40 19.49
N THR A 16 7.03 30.12 19.49
CA THR A 16 8.09 30.85 18.78
C THR A 16 8.82 29.88 17.85
N GLY A 17 9.68 30.38 16.94
CA GLY A 17 10.48 29.51 16.08
C GLY A 17 11.34 28.51 16.86
N GLU A 18 11.95 28.93 17.98
CA GLU A 18 12.75 28.06 18.85
C GLU A 18 11.91 26.90 19.43
N HIS A 19 10.69 27.19 19.85
CA HIS A 19 9.76 26.17 20.33
C HIS A 19 9.42 25.13 19.25
N LEU A 20 9.24 25.57 18.00
CA LEU A 20 8.98 24.67 16.87
C LEU A 20 10.18 23.82 16.54
N TRP A 21 11.38 24.40 16.55
CA TRP A 21 12.63 23.70 16.32
C TRP A 21 12.83 22.59 17.37
N ARG A 22 12.68 22.90 18.66
CA ARG A 22 12.77 21.90 19.75
C ARG A 22 11.74 20.80 19.60
N LEU A 23 10.50 21.15 19.24
CA LEU A 23 9.45 20.15 19.01
C LEU A 23 9.78 19.26 17.81
N ASN A 24 10.26 19.84 16.71
CA ASN A 24 10.64 19.10 15.51
C ASN A 24 11.78 18.13 15.80
N GLU A 25 12.82 18.59 16.51
CA GLU A 25 13.95 17.75 16.91
C GLU A 25 13.50 16.63 17.87
N ALA A 26 12.65 16.93 18.84
CA ALA A 26 12.13 15.92 19.76
C ALA A 26 11.29 14.86 19.03
N VAL A 27 10.38 15.27 18.14
CA VAL A 27 9.58 14.33 17.33
C VAL A 27 10.45 13.50 16.39
N PHE A 28 11.52 14.07 15.85
CA PHE A 28 12.44 13.36 14.95
C PHE A 28 13.27 12.29 15.68
N ASN A 29 13.73 12.58 16.90
CA ASN A 29 14.64 11.72 17.65
C ASN A 29 13.94 10.69 18.54
N VAL A 30 12.68 10.91 18.91
CA VAL A 30 11.93 10.02 19.79
C VAL A 30 11.33 8.86 18.99
N GLU A 31 11.40 7.65 19.56
CA GLU A 31 10.77 6.47 18.96
C GLU A 31 9.25 6.63 18.85
N GLU A 32 8.69 6.05 17.80
CA GLU A 32 7.27 6.19 17.45
C GLU A 32 6.31 5.73 18.57
N ASP A 33 6.65 4.66 19.29
CA ASP A 33 5.82 4.13 20.39
C ASP A 33 5.71 5.12 21.55
N ALA A 34 6.78 5.90 21.81
CA ALA A 34 6.77 6.94 22.82
C ALA A 34 5.98 8.19 22.36
N LEU A 35 5.82 8.39 21.05
CA LEU A 35 5.01 9.48 20.49
C LEU A 35 3.51 9.14 20.48
N MET A 36 3.12 7.87 20.43
CA MET A 36 1.71 7.47 20.32
C MET A 36 0.79 8.09 21.38
N PRO A 37 1.12 8.09 22.69
CA PRO A 37 0.28 8.72 23.72
C PRO A 37 0.13 10.24 23.53
N LEU A 38 1.15 10.88 22.96
CA LEU A 38 1.21 12.33 22.75
C LEU A 38 0.73 12.77 21.37
N SER A 39 0.52 11.83 20.45
CA SER A 39 0.16 12.09 19.04
C SER A 39 -1.01 13.08 18.87
N ARG A 40 -2.06 12.93 19.67
CA ARG A 40 -3.21 13.84 19.67
C ARG A 40 -2.82 15.26 20.09
N ARG A 41 -1.99 15.38 21.13
CA ARG A 41 -1.53 16.68 21.67
C ARG A 41 -0.59 17.37 20.69
N ILE A 42 0.38 16.64 20.14
CA ILE A 42 1.29 17.10 19.10
C ILE A 42 0.52 17.58 17.86
N PHE A 43 -0.51 16.83 17.45
CA PHE A 43 -1.38 17.26 16.35
C PHE A 43 -2.13 18.57 16.67
N GLN A 44 -2.65 18.73 17.89
CA GLN A 44 -3.31 19.99 18.30
C GLN A 44 -2.32 21.16 18.33
N LEU A 45 -1.08 20.94 18.78
CA LEU A 45 -0.02 21.95 18.70
C LEU A 45 0.23 22.35 17.25
N ALA A 46 0.39 21.39 16.32
CA ALA A 46 0.57 21.70 14.90
C ALA A 46 -0.60 22.50 14.31
N LEU A 47 -1.84 22.22 14.71
CA LEU A 47 -3.01 23.01 14.30
C LEU A 47 -3.02 24.42 14.89
N ARG A 48 -2.56 24.58 16.13
CA ARG A 48 -2.39 25.91 16.75
C ARG A 48 -1.34 26.72 15.99
N VAL A 49 -0.19 26.12 15.69
CA VAL A 49 0.87 26.75 14.89
C VAL A 49 0.35 27.17 13.52
N ARG A 50 -0.45 26.32 12.86
CA ARG A 50 -1.10 26.68 11.58
C ARG A 50 -1.95 27.94 11.70
N LYS A 51 -2.78 28.05 12.74
CA LYS A 51 -3.63 29.24 12.97
C LYS A 51 -2.77 30.49 13.17
N ASP A 52 -1.71 30.37 13.96
CA ASP A 52 -0.78 31.47 14.21
C ASP A 52 -0.02 31.89 12.94
N TYR A 53 0.34 30.92 12.09
CA TYR A 53 0.95 31.15 10.79
C TYR A 53 -0.01 31.88 9.84
N GLN A 54 -1.26 31.43 9.73
CA GLN A 54 -2.29 32.08 8.91
C GLN A 54 -2.63 33.49 9.40
N ALA A 55 -2.57 33.71 10.72
CA ALA A 55 -2.77 35.03 11.32
C ALA A 55 -1.56 35.97 11.14
N GLY A 56 -0.46 35.52 10.51
CA GLY A 56 0.75 36.31 10.33
C GLY A 56 1.50 36.59 11.63
N ARG A 57 1.25 35.80 12.69
CA ARG A 57 1.94 35.94 13.99
C ARG A 57 3.33 35.33 14.00
N PHE A 58 3.66 34.51 13.00
CA PHE A 58 5.01 33.97 12.80
C PHE A 58 5.84 34.88 11.91
N TYR A 59 7.10 35.10 12.30
CA TYR A 59 8.04 35.83 11.48
C TYR A 59 8.43 35.00 10.25
N LYS A 60 8.90 35.67 9.18
CA LYS A 60 9.38 34.97 7.97
C LYS A 60 10.47 33.94 8.27
N ALA A 61 11.30 34.19 9.30
CA ALA A 61 12.34 33.27 9.74
C ALA A 61 11.78 31.95 10.28
N ASP A 62 10.62 31.98 10.92
CA ASP A 62 10.00 30.82 11.57
C ASP A 62 9.20 29.94 10.60
N ARG A 63 8.97 30.42 9.36
CA ARG A 63 8.30 29.65 8.31
C ARG A 63 9.04 28.34 8.00
N GLY A 64 10.37 28.36 8.03
CA GLY A 64 11.20 27.17 7.81
C GLY A 64 10.92 26.08 8.85
N GLU A 65 10.91 26.45 10.13
CA GLU A 65 10.65 25.52 11.23
C GLU A 65 9.22 24.97 11.21
N TYR A 66 8.24 25.80 10.84
CA TYR A 66 6.88 25.32 10.64
C TYR A 66 6.77 24.28 9.52
N LEU A 67 7.41 24.52 8.37
CA LEU A 67 7.44 23.56 7.27
C LEU A 67 8.16 22.27 7.66
N ALA A 68 9.29 22.38 8.36
CA ALA A 68 10.04 21.23 8.86
C ALA A 68 9.20 20.37 9.80
N LEU A 69 8.53 20.98 10.78
CA LEU A 69 7.65 20.28 11.71
C LEU A 69 6.53 19.53 10.98
N LEU A 70 5.86 20.17 10.02
CA LEU A 70 4.80 19.53 9.22
C LEU A 70 5.34 18.33 8.42
N GLY A 71 6.53 18.46 7.82
CA GLY A 71 7.18 17.39 7.07
C GLY A 71 7.56 16.21 7.97
N THR A 72 8.13 16.47 9.14
CA THR A 72 8.49 15.44 10.12
C THR A 72 7.26 14.70 10.60
N LEU A 73 6.19 15.42 10.98
CA LEU A 73 4.95 14.81 11.45
C LEU A 73 4.23 13.97 10.39
N GLN A 74 4.36 14.34 9.10
CA GLN A 74 3.77 13.54 8.02
C GLN A 74 4.39 12.14 7.92
N ASN A 75 5.66 11.99 8.29
CA ASN A 75 6.37 10.72 8.20
C ASN A 75 6.10 9.80 9.40
N GLN A 76 5.45 10.30 10.45
CA GLN A 76 5.09 9.53 11.64
C GLN A 76 3.76 8.79 11.40
N ARG A 77 3.75 7.48 11.65
CA ARG A 77 2.56 6.60 11.59
C ARG A 77 1.66 6.76 12.81
N CYS A 78 2.13 7.43 13.86
CA CYS A 78 1.34 7.74 15.07
C CYS A 78 0.12 8.64 14.80
N LEU A 79 0.04 9.30 13.63
CA LEU A 79 -1.11 10.08 13.22
C LEU A 79 -2.11 9.25 12.41
N THR A 80 -3.40 9.45 12.69
CA THR A 80 -4.45 8.86 11.85
C THR A 80 -4.37 9.40 10.42
N GLY A 81 -4.85 8.62 9.44
CA GLY A 81 -4.86 9.05 8.03
C GLY A 81 -5.55 10.40 7.79
N ARG A 82 -6.57 10.75 8.60
CA ARG A 82 -7.23 12.07 8.56
C ARG A 82 -6.33 13.19 9.09
N GLN A 83 -5.63 12.96 10.18
CA GLN A 83 -4.67 13.91 10.74
C GLN A 83 -3.51 14.13 9.76
N GLY A 84 -2.93 13.06 9.21
CA GLY A 84 -1.88 13.16 8.19
C GLY A 84 -2.34 13.87 6.91
N ALA A 85 -3.59 13.67 6.46
CA ALA A 85 -4.16 14.43 5.35
C ALA A 85 -4.31 15.93 5.70
N THR A 86 -4.69 16.25 6.93
CA THR A 86 -4.81 17.64 7.39
C THR A 86 -3.46 18.34 7.43
N LEU A 87 -2.41 17.66 7.91
CA LEU A 87 -1.05 18.21 7.93
C LEU A 87 -0.49 18.39 6.51
N ARG A 88 -0.75 17.46 5.59
CA ARG A 88 -0.38 17.61 4.17
C ARG A 88 -1.05 18.80 3.51
N ALA A 89 -2.34 19.01 3.78
CA ALA A 89 -3.04 20.19 3.28
C ALA A 89 -2.45 21.49 3.85
N ALA A 90 -2.09 21.50 5.13
CA ALA A 90 -1.41 22.63 5.76
C ALA A 90 -0.01 22.88 5.16
N LEU A 91 0.73 21.81 4.82
CA LEU A 91 2.04 21.91 4.17
C LEU A 91 1.92 22.49 2.76
N ALA A 92 0.95 22.01 1.98
CA ALA A 92 0.66 22.54 0.65
C ALA A 92 0.30 24.03 0.70
N GLU A 93 -0.58 24.42 1.63
CA GLU A 93 -0.95 25.81 1.87
C GLU A 93 0.29 26.66 2.24
N ALA A 94 1.13 26.17 3.16
CA ALA A 94 2.32 26.87 3.60
C ALA A 94 3.38 27.01 2.49
N LEU A 95 3.40 26.12 1.50
CA LEU A 95 4.24 26.20 0.30
C LEU A 95 3.65 27.09 -0.80
N GLY A 96 2.42 27.60 -0.63
CA GLY A 96 1.73 28.40 -1.65
C GLY A 96 1.20 27.56 -2.81
N ALA A 97 1.11 26.24 -2.67
CA ALA A 97 0.37 25.41 -3.59
C ALA A 97 -1.13 25.62 -3.32
N GLU A 98 -1.94 25.73 -4.38
CA GLU A 98 -3.40 25.69 -4.21
C GLU A 98 -3.76 24.42 -3.45
N ALA A 99 -4.32 24.60 -2.25
CA ALA A 99 -4.69 23.51 -1.39
C ALA A 99 -5.76 22.67 -2.11
N GLN A 100 -5.39 21.47 -2.57
CA GLN A 100 -6.40 20.46 -2.86
C GLN A 100 -7.16 20.22 -1.55
N GLU A 101 -8.42 20.63 -1.52
CA GLU A 101 -9.24 20.59 -0.31
C GLU A 101 -9.10 19.23 0.38
N ALA A 102 -8.66 19.24 1.64
CA ALA A 102 -8.67 18.04 2.46
C ALA A 102 -10.12 17.51 2.48
N PRO A 103 -10.35 16.21 2.23
CA PRO A 103 -11.70 15.68 2.16
C PRO A 103 -12.37 15.86 3.52
N LYS A 104 -13.36 16.77 3.59
CA LYS A 104 -14.21 16.96 4.76
C LYS A 104 -14.90 15.63 5.05
N ALA A 105 -14.63 15.07 6.23
CA ALA A 105 -15.29 13.88 6.73
C ALA A 105 -16.79 14.17 6.90
N GLY A 106 -17.59 13.72 5.94
CA GLY A 106 -19.04 13.92 5.94
C GLY A 106 -19.70 13.88 4.56
N ASN A 107 -18.93 13.94 3.47
CA ASN A 107 -19.54 14.02 2.13
C ASN A 107 -19.80 12.62 1.55
N SER A 108 -21.07 12.19 1.52
CA SER A 108 -21.51 10.92 0.90
C SER A 108 -21.08 10.83 -0.57
N GLU A 109 -20.91 11.97 -1.23
CA GLU A 109 -20.41 12.09 -2.60
C GLU A 109 -18.97 11.62 -2.78
N ALA A 110 -18.07 11.88 -1.82
CA ALA A 110 -16.68 11.43 -1.91
C ALA A 110 -16.59 9.90 -1.83
N LYS A 111 -17.43 9.28 -0.99
CA LYS A 111 -17.53 7.82 -0.88
C LYS A 111 -18.15 7.21 -2.15
N ARG A 112 -19.17 7.86 -2.72
CA ARG A 112 -19.80 7.44 -3.97
C ARG A 112 -18.82 7.52 -5.15
N ARG A 113 -18.06 8.62 -5.25
CA ARG A 113 -17.02 8.81 -6.28
C ARG A 113 -15.91 7.78 -6.14
N LEU A 114 -15.48 7.45 -4.91
CA LEU A 114 -14.52 6.37 -4.66
C LEU A 114 -15.06 4.99 -5.08
N GLN A 115 -16.34 4.70 -4.81
CA GLN A 115 -16.97 3.45 -5.22
C GLN A 115 -17.13 3.34 -6.74
N GLU A 116 -17.49 4.44 -7.41
CA GLU A 116 -17.58 4.51 -8.87
C GLU A 116 -16.19 4.33 -9.52
N GLN A 117 -15.16 4.98 -8.98
CA GLN A 117 -13.77 4.79 -9.44
C GLN A 117 -13.27 3.36 -9.20
N SER A 118 -13.58 2.75 -8.05
CA SER A 118 -13.20 1.35 -7.78
C SER A 118 -13.86 0.38 -8.75
N LYS A 119 -15.13 0.58 -9.09
CA LYS A 119 -15.84 -0.22 -10.10
C LYS A 119 -15.25 -0.04 -11.49
N ALA A 120 -14.94 1.20 -11.88
CA ALA A 120 -14.31 1.50 -13.17
C ALA A 120 -12.93 0.84 -13.30
N LEU A 121 -12.10 0.93 -12.26
CA LEU A 121 -10.78 0.28 -12.22
C LEU A 121 -10.88 -1.25 -12.26
N ALA A 122 -11.87 -1.83 -11.55
CA ALA A 122 -12.11 -3.27 -11.59
C ALA A 122 -12.53 -3.75 -13.00
N ALA A 123 -13.35 -2.96 -13.72
CA ALA A 123 -13.73 -3.26 -15.10
C ALA A 123 -12.53 -3.22 -16.05
N GLN A 124 -11.68 -2.20 -15.93
CA GLN A 124 -10.45 -2.09 -16.72
C GLN A 124 -9.48 -3.25 -16.44
N LEU A 125 -9.33 -3.67 -15.19
CA LEU A 125 -8.53 -4.85 -14.85
C LEU A 125 -9.08 -6.14 -15.46
N ALA A 126 -10.39 -6.31 -15.49
CA ALA A 126 -11.03 -7.47 -16.11
C ALA A 126 -10.79 -7.48 -17.63
N GLU A 127 -10.91 -6.33 -18.28
CA GLU A 127 -10.66 -6.18 -19.72
C GLU A 127 -9.19 -6.46 -20.07
N LEU A 128 -8.25 -5.88 -19.30
CA LEU A 128 -6.81 -6.13 -19.48
C LEU A 128 -6.46 -7.61 -19.27
N LYS A 129 -7.06 -8.28 -18.28
CA LYS A 129 -6.88 -9.73 -18.10
C LYS A 129 -7.43 -10.54 -19.27
N ARG A 130 -8.57 -10.14 -19.84
CA ARG A 130 -9.14 -10.79 -21.04
C ARG A 130 -8.22 -10.65 -22.25
N LEU A 131 -7.73 -9.43 -22.49
CA LEU A 131 -6.78 -9.16 -23.58
C LEU A 131 -5.47 -9.93 -23.39
N LYS A 132 -4.94 -9.98 -22.16
CA LYS A 132 -3.76 -10.77 -21.83
C LYS A 132 -3.96 -12.25 -22.15
N GLY A 133 -5.09 -12.84 -21.77
CA GLY A 133 -5.42 -14.23 -22.07
C GLY A 133 -5.54 -14.52 -23.57
N ALA A 134 -6.11 -13.58 -24.34
CA ALA A 134 -6.17 -13.70 -25.80
C ALA A 134 -4.76 -13.67 -26.43
N VAL A 135 -3.90 -12.75 -26.00
CA VAL A 135 -2.51 -12.66 -26.47
C VAL A 135 -1.72 -13.92 -26.10
N GLU A 136 -1.86 -14.42 -24.86
CA GLU A 136 -1.23 -15.67 -24.43
C GLU A 136 -1.71 -16.86 -25.26
N THR A 137 -3.00 -16.92 -25.62
CA THR A 137 -3.53 -17.96 -26.50
C THR A 137 -2.89 -17.89 -27.89
N PHE A 138 -2.71 -16.69 -28.46
CA PHE A 138 -1.99 -16.54 -29.74
C PHE A 138 -0.51 -16.94 -29.65
N LEU A 139 0.17 -16.62 -28.54
CA LEU A 139 1.57 -16.96 -28.34
C LEU A 139 1.80 -18.44 -28.06
N THR A 140 0.83 -19.11 -27.44
CA THR A 140 0.92 -20.53 -27.07
C THR A 140 0.24 -21.47 -28.08
N TRP A 141 -0.46 -20.93 -29.08
CA TRP A 141 -1.06 -21.70 -30.15
C TRP A 141 0.02 -22.37 -31.01
N GLN A 142 0.27 -23.64 -30.73
CA GLN A 142 0.94 -24.54 -31.66
C GLN A 142 -0.13 -25.07 -32.60
N GLY A 143 -0.10 -24.62 -33.87
CA GLY A 143 -1.07 -25.03 -34.88
C GLY A 143 -1.18 -26.55 -35.01
N PRO A 144 -2.30 -27.06 -35.55
CA PRO A 144 -2.49 -28.50 -35.70
C PRO A 144 -1.36 -29.11 -36.51
N GLU A 145 -0.66 -30.10 -35.93
CA GLU A 145 0.35 -30.86 -36.65
C GLU A 145 -0.26 -31.43 -37.94
N PRO A 146 0.42 -31.30 -39.09
CA PRO A 146 -0.09 -31.81 -40.34
C PRO A 146 -0.26 -33.34 -40.24
N LYS A 147 -1.51 -33.81 -40.32
CA LYS A 147 -1.83 -35.23 -40.51
C LYS A 147 -1.28 -35.69 -41.86
N ALA A 148 -0.03 -36.12 -41.87
CA ALA A 148 0.54 -36.87 -42.99
C ALA A 148 -0.27 -38.15 -43.19
N ALA A 149 -0.57 -38.43 -44.46
CA ALA A 149 -1.51 -39.43 -44.93
C ALA A 149 -1.18 -40.86 -44.46
N ALA A 150 -2.01 -41.41 -43.58
CA ALA A 150 -2.06 -42.86 -43.31
C ALA A 150 -3.04 -43.54 -44.27
N LYS A 151 -2.73 -43.52 -45.58
CA LYS A 151 -3.31 -44.40 -46.60
C LYS A 151 -2.22 -44.82 -47.58
N ALA A 152 -1.39 -45.78 -47.19
CA ALA A 152 -0.75 -46.77 -48.08
C ALA A 152 0.32 -47.54 -47.28
N LYS A 153 0.04 -48.83 -47.02
CA LYS A 153 0.96 -49.97 -46.92
C LYS A 153 0.39 -51.04 -45.99
N ALA A 154 -0.65 -51.71 -46.48
CA ALA A 154 -0.82 -53.13 -46.22
C ALA A 154 -0.05 -53.89 -47.32
N LYS A 155 0.63 -54.98 -46.92
CA LYS A 155 1.53 -55.87 -47.69
C LYS A 155 2.96 -55.35 -47.86
N GLU A 156 3.87 -55.77 -46.98
CA GLU A 156 4.77 -56.90 -47.26
C GLU A 156 5.57 -57.24 -45.99
N MET A 157 5.92 -58.52 -45.84
CA MET A 157 6.78 -59.10 -44.80
C MET A 157 6.12 -59.46 -43.46
N ALA A 158 5.34 -60.53 -43.56
CA ALA A 158 5.31 -61.57 -42.56
C ALA A 158 6.74 -62.10 -42.23
N LYS A 159 6.86 -62.63 -41.00
CA LYS A 159 7.71 -63.78 -40.60
C LYS A 159 8.94 -63.49 -39.72
N LYS A 160 8.71 -63.47 -38.41
CA LYS A 160 9.39 -64.27 -37.34
C LYS A 160 8.72 -63.93 -36.01
N GLU A 161 7.86 -64.79 -35.44
CA GLU A 161 8.21 -65.83 -34.44
C GLU A 161 9.18 -65.28 -33.38
N LYS A 162 8.96 -65.29 -32.06
CA LYS A 162 8.24 -66.08 -31.04
C LYS A 162 8.19 -65.12 -29.81
N GLY A 163 7.25 -65.07 -28.88
CA GLY A 163 6.49 -66.12 -28.21
C GLY A 163 6.44 -65.75 -26.70
N LYS A 164 5.36 -66.18 -26.04
CA LYS A 164 5.04 -66.15 -24.58
C LYS A 164 4.65 -64.78 -23.98
N GLU A 165 3.38 -64.50 -23.68
CA GLU A 165 2.45 -65.14 -22.72
C GLU A 165 2.84 -64.84 -21.26
N LYS A 166 2.10 -63.91 -20.62
CA LYS A 166 1.42 -64.03 -19.31
C LYS A 166 0.97 -62.67 -18.77
N GLU A 167 -0.33 -62.41 -18.80
CA GLU A 167 -1.07 -61.75 -17.71
C GLU A 167 -1.33 -62.80 -16.60
N PRO A 168 -1.92 -62.48 -15.43
CA PRO A 168 -2.11 -61.20 -14.76
C PRO A 168 -1.61 -61.29 -13.28
N GLU A 169 -1.84 -60.27 -12.45
CA GLU A 169 -2.49 -60.38 -11.13
C GLU A 169 -2.13 -59.23 -10.17
N ALA A 170 -3.17 -58.73 -9.52
CA ALA A 170 -3.21 -57.65 -8.56
C ALA A 170 -2.45 -57.95 -7.26
N SER A 171 -1.98 -56.89 -6.60
CA SER A 171 -1.84 -56.83 -5.13
C SER A 171 -1.66 -55.38 -4.65
N GLN A 172 -2.74 -54.77 -4.17
CA GLN A 172 -2.66 -53.96 -2.94
C GLN A 172 -2.31 -54.92 -1.77
N PRO A 173 -1.86 -54.53 -0.55
CA PRO A 173 -2.15 -53.26 0.13
C PRO A 173 -1.03 -52.71 1.08
N LYS A 174 -1.39 -51.62 1.77
CA LYS A 174 -1.03 -51.21 3.15
C LYS A 174 -0.21 -49.93 3.32
N ALA A 175 -0.97 -48.93 3.74
CA ALA A 175 -0.71 -47.96 4.79
C ALA A 175 0.51 -48.23 5.70
N VAL A 176 1.29 -47.17 5.93
CA VAL A 176 2.02 -46.95 7.19
C VAL A 176 1.74 -45.52 7.65
N LYS A 177 1.16 -45.42 8.85
CA LYS A 177 1.12 -44.23 9.69
C LYS A 177 2.52 -43.97 10.27
N ALA A 178 2.93 -42.71 10.29
CA ALA A 178 3.72 -42.06 11.35
C ALA A 178 3.66 -40.55 11.04
N GLY A 179 3.26 -39.62 11.90
CA GLY A 179 3.32 -39.58 13.36
C GLY A 179 4.41 -38.59 13.77
N THR A 180 4.08 -37.30 13.92
CA THR A 180 4.87 -36.24 14.61
C THR A 180 3.92 -35.05 14.75
N SER A 181 3.29 -34.69 15.89
CA SER A 181 3.75 -34.45 17.27
C SER A 181 4.82 -33.36 17.37
N GLY A 182 4.40 -32.14 17.71
CA GLY A 182 5.27 -31.00 18.00
C GLY A 182 4.52 -29.69 17.81
#